data_AF-A0AA34W7I2-F1
#
_entry.id   AF-A0AA34W7I2-F1
#
_cell.length_a   1.000
_cell.length_b   1.000
_cell.length_c   1.000
_cell.angle_alpha   90.00
_cell.angle_beta   90.00
_cell.angle_gamma   90.00
#
_symmetry.space_group_name_H-M   'P 1'
#
loop_
_entity.id
_entity.type
_entity.pdbx_description
1 polymer ?
#
loop_
_entity_poly.entity_id
_entity_poly.type
_entity_poly.pdbx_seq_one_letter_code
_entity_poly.pdbx_strand_id
1 'polypeptide(L)'
;MTTENKGYSLAVTNRGSKTTAEKVYLKPMALYVPDIAVAAVAELVEKLADKSASEKGFILTVTNNNNGVSVDKDFSALAELHDATVAADAVKDLINIVRGYESDEETNVCGW
;
A
#
# COMPACT_ATOMS: atom_id res chain seq x y z
N MET A 1 25.93 12.14 -2.34
CA MET A 1 25.31 11.15 -3.24
C MET A 1 23.91 11.65 -3.52
N THR A 2 23.53 11.80 -4.78
CA THR A 2 22.19 12.30 -5.15
C THR A 2 21.18 11.25 -4.74
N THR A 3 20.55 11.41 -3.58
CA THR A 3 19.39 10.61 -3.19
C THR A 3 18.26 11.02 -4.13
N GLU A 4 18.26 10.46 -5.33
CA GLU A 4 17.14 10.56 -6.26
C GLU A 4 15.90 10.13 -5.48
N ASN A 5 14.94 11.04 -5.33
CA ASN A 5 13.71 10.71 -4.64
C ASN A 5 12.96 9.70 -5.51
N LYS A 6 13.07 8.41 -5.16
CA LYS A 6 12.43 7.32 -5.90
C LYS A 6 10.96 7.15 -5.51
N GLY A 7 10.48 7.92 -4.52
CA GLY A 7 9.09 7.90 -4.07
C GLY A 7 8.66 6.59 -3.41
N TYR A 8 7.35 6.42 -3.26
CA TYR A 8 6.68 5.27 -2.67
C TYR A 8 5.92 4.51 -3.75
N SER A 9 6.11 3.20 -3.86
CA SER A 9 5.30 2.33 -4.70
C SER A 9 4.14 1.78 -3.89
N LEU A 10 2.91 1.93 -4.39
CA LEU A 10 1.73 1.25 -3.87
C LEU A 10 1.38 0.12 -4.84
N ALA A 11 1.27 -1.09 -4.34
CA ALA A 11 0.91 -2.27 -5.11
C ALA A 11 -0.29 -2.98 -4.49
N VAL A 12 -1.22 -3.43 -5.32
CA VAL A 12 -2.30 -4.34 -4.94
C VAL A 12 -2.04 -5.66 -5.62
N THR A 13 -1.98 -6.74 -4.85
CA THR A 13 -1.83 -8.11 -5.34
C THR A 13 -3.11 -8.89 -5.06
N ASN A 14 -3.69 -9.48 -6.11
CA ASN A 14 -4.75 -10.45 -5.98
C ASN A 14 -4.13 -11.82 -5.71
N ARG A 15 -4.37 -12.38 -4.51
CA ARG A 15 -3.78 -13.66 -4.09
C ARG A 15 -4.34 -14.86 -4.85
N GLY A 16 -5.55 -14.74 -5.39
CA GLY A 16 -6.23 -15.77 -6.16
C GLY A 16 -5.65 -15.91 -7.55
N SER A 17 -5.58 -14.79 -8.29
CA SER A 17 -5.06 -14.79 -9.67
C SER A 17 -3.54 -14.53 -9.75
N LYS A 18 -2.87 -14.34 -8.60
CA LYS A 18 -1.44 -13.97 -8.50
C LYS A 18 -1.04 -12.78 -9.37
N THR A 19 -1.99 -11.86 -9.60
CA THR A 19 -1.78 -10.67 -10.41
C THR A 19 -1.50 -9.50 -9.49
N THR A 20 -0.49 -8.70 -9.82
CA THR A 20 -0.11 -7.50 -9.06
C THR A 20 -0.24 -6.27 -9.94
N ALA A 21 -0.94 -5.25 -9.45
CA ALA A 21 -0.99 -3.94 -10.03
C ALA A 21 -0.23 -2.97 -9.12
N GLU A 22 0.76 -2.26 -9.64
CA GLU A 22 1.55 -1.30 -8.86
C GLU A 22 1.57 0.09 -9.51
N LYS A 23 1.76 1.11 -8.67
CA LYS A 23 1.88 2.51 -9.08
C LYS A 23 2.85 3.25 -8.18
N VAL A 24 3.77 3.99 -8.80
CA VAL A 24 4.79 4.79 -8.10
C VAL A 24 4.26 6.19 -7.83
N TYR A 25 4.40 6.64 -6.59
CA TYR A 25 4.02 7.95 -6.07
C TYR A 25 5.26 8.70 -5.59
N LEU A 26 5.65 9.73 -6.34
CA LEU A 26 6.77 10.61 -5.96
C LEU A 26 6.45 11.49 -4.73
N LYS A 27 5.17 11.68 -4.42
CA LYS A 27 4.70 12.51 -3.30
C LYS A 27 3.84 11.68 -2.34
N PRO A 28 4.42 11.06 -1.29
CA PRO A 28 3.65 10.24 -0.35
C PRO A 28 2.62 11.05 0.45
N MET A 29 2.83 12.37 0.63
CA MET A 29 1.85 13.25 1.28
C MET A 29 0.49 13.27 0.57
N ALA A 30 0.44 13.02 -0.74
CA ALA A 30 -0.82 12.97 -1.48
C ALA A 30 -1.70 11.79 -1.02
N LEU A 31 -1.08 10.68 -0.60
CA LEU A 31 -1.77 9.48 -0.15
C LEU A 31 -2.34 9.61 1.28
N TYR A 32 -2.03 10.68 2.02
CA TYR A 32 -2.74 11.00 3.27
C TYR A 32 -4.14 11.56 3.03
N VAL A 33 -4.42 12.04 1.82
CA VAL A 33 -5.76 12.50 1.47
C VAL A 33 -6.62 11.26 1.22
N PRO A 34 -7.69 11.05 2.01
CA PRO A 34 -8.51 9.83 1.90
C PRO A 34 -9.06 9.66 0.48
N ASP A 35 -9.52 10.76 -0.13
CA ASP A 35 -10.03 10.76 -1.52
C ASP A 35 -8.99 10.25 -2.52
N ILE A 36 -7.72 10.69 -2.40
CA ILE A 36 -6.62 10.26 -3.25
C ILE A 36 -6.21 8.81 -2.97
N ALA A 37 -6.17 8.40 -1.71
CA ALA A 37 -5.83 7.04 -1.32
C ALA A 37 -6.87 6.03 -1.84
N VAL A 38 -8.15 6.37 -1.70
CA VAL A 38 -9.26 5.54 -2.20
C VAL A 38 -9.23 5.49 -3.72
N ALA A 39 -9.08 6.63 -4.39
CA ALA A 39 -8.94 6.66 -5.85
C ALA A 39 -7.73 5.86 -6.34
N ALA A 40 -6.60 5.92 -5.62
CA ALA A 40 -5.40 5.15 -5.92
C ALA A 40 -5.64 3.64 -5.81
N VAL A 41 -6.21 3.19 -4.69
CA VAL A 41 -6.52 1.77 -4.47
C VAL A 41 -7.56 1.29 -5.49
N ALA A 42 -8.61 2.08 -5.72
CA ALA A 42 -9.62 1.77 -6.74
C ALA A 42 -9.00 1.66 -8.13
N GLU A 43 -8.13 2.59 -8.53
CA GLU A 43 -7.43 2.52 -9.83
C GLU A 43 -6.53 1.27 -9.92
N LEU A 44 -5.82 0.92 -8.84
CA LEU A 44 -4.99 -0.29 -8.81
C LEU A 44 -5.83 -1.56 -8.91
N VAL A 45 -6.94 -1.62 -8.18
CA VAL A 45 -7.92 -2.72 -8.27
C VAL A 45 -8.52 -2.78 -9.68
N GLU A 46 -8.75 -1.63 -10.30
CA GLU A 46 -9.24 -1.57 -11.68
C GLU A 46 -8.22 -2.03 -12.71
N LYS A 47 -6.92 -1.81 -12.43
CA LYS A 47 -5.80 -2.29 -13.25
C LYS A 47 -5.46 -3.75 -13.05
N LEU A 48 -5.95 -4.40 -11.99
CA LEU A 48 -5.80 -5.84 -11.85
C LEU A 48 -6.47 -6.53 -13.04
N ALA A 49 -5.71 -7.37 -13.73
CA ALA A 49 -6.22 -8.15 -14.86
C ALA A 49 -7.38 -9.07 -14.44
N ASP A 50 -7.36 -9.53 -13.19
CA ASP A 50 -8.41 -10.33 -12.58
C ASP A 50 -9.02 -9.60 -11.38
N LYS A 51 -10.21 -9.04 -11.62
CA LYS A 51 -11.09 -8.46 -10.58
C LYS A 51 -12.00 -9.51 -9.94
N SER A 52 -11.88 -10.77 -10.37
CA SER A 52 -12.62 -11.89 -9.80
C SER A 52 -12.40 -11.89 -8.29
N ALA A 53 -13.50 -11.91 -7.53
CA ALA A 53 -13.47 -11.99 -6.08
C ALA A 53 -12.62 -13.20 -5.70
N SER A 54 -11.38 -12.92 -5.31
CA SER A 54 -10.46 -13.94 -4.91
C SER A 54 -10.88 -14.38 -3.53
N GLU A 55 -11.36 -15.62 -3.39
CA GLU A 55 -11.63 -16.23 -2.09
C GLU A 55 -10.38 -16.25 -1.19
N LYS A 56 -9.19 -16.05 -1.78
CA LYS A 56 -7.91 -15.95 -1.07
C LYS A 56 -7.57 -14.54 -0.56
N GLY A 57 -8.39 -13.54 -0.87
CA GLY A 57 -8.16 -12.15 -0.48
C GLY A 57 -7.19 -11.39 -1.38
N PHE A 58 -6.86 -10.18 -0.93
CA PHE A 58 -6.00 -9.21 -1.60
C PHE A 58 -4.89 -8.76 -0.65
N ILE A 59 -3.79 -8.26 -1.20
CA ILE A 59 -2.65 -7.77 -0.42
C ILE A 59 -2.31 -6.38 -0.94
N LEU A 60 -2.29 -5.40 -0.05
CA LEU A 60 -1.82 -4.04 -0.35
C LEU A 60 -0.40 -3.90 0.16
N THR A 61 0.54 -3.56 -0.70
CA THR A 61 1.96 -3.39 -0.36
C THR A 61 2.37 -1.96 -0.64
N VAL A 62 2.97 -1.31 0.34
CA VAL A 62 3.63 0.00 0.19
C VAL A 62 5.13 -0.21 0.32
N THR A 63 5.87 0.18 -0.71
CA THR A 63 7.33 0.12 -0.74
C THR A 63 7.92 1.51 -0.88
N ASN A 64 8.74 1.93 0.07
CA ASN A 64 9.54 3.13 -0.08
C ASN A 64 10.81 2.82 -0.85
N ASN A 65 10.87 3.29 -2.09
CA ASN A 65 12.01 3.07 -2.98
C ASN A 65 13.25 3.89 -2.57
N ASN A 66 13.12 4.85 -1.66
CA ASN A 66 14.25 5.63 -1.16
C ASN A 66 15.14 4.79 -0.24
N ASN A 67 14.54 3.96 0.63
CA ASN A 67 15.26 3.12 1.59
C ASN A 67 15.10 1.61 1.35
N GLY A 68 14.19 1.20 0.46
CA GLY A 68 13.88 -0.21 0.17
C GLY A 68 12.94 -0.88 1.16
N VAL A 69 12.37 -0.14 2.12
CA VAL A 69 11.43 -0.68 3.12
C VAL A 69 10.07 -0.93 2.46
N SER A 70 9.55 -2.14 2.57
CA SER A 70 8.22 -2.52 2.11
C SER A 70 7.37 -3.07 3.25
N VAL A 71 6.11 -2.66 3.30
CA VAL A 71 5.12 -3.13 4.28
C VAL A 71 3.89 -3.56 3.51
N ASP A 72 3.37 -4.74 3.84
CA ASP A 72 2.16 -5.29 3.27
C ASP A 72 1.03 -5.44 4.31
N LYS A 73 -0.21 -5.34 3.82
CA LYS A 73 -1.46 -5.53 4.57
C LYS A 73 -2.32 -6.51 3.80
N ASP A 74 -2.77 -7.56 4.46
CA ASP A 74 -3.73 -8.49 3.91
C ASP A 74 -5.17 -7.99 4.09
N PHE A 75 -5.98 -8.26 3.07
CA PHE A 75 -7.41 -8.00 3.03
C PHE A 75 -8.12 -9.28 2.71
N SER A 76 -9.16 -9.59 3.48
CA SER A 76 -9.94 -10.81 3.29
C SER A 76 -10.89 -10.67 2.11
N ALA A 77 -11.41 -9.46 1.85
CA ALA A 77 -12.35 -9.20 0.78
C ALA A 77 -12.03 -7.93 -0.03
N LEU A 78 -12.40 -7.95 -1.32
CA LEU A 78 -12.34 -6.75 -2.18
C LEU A 78 -13.23 -5.62 -1.65
N ALA A 79 -14.31 -5.97 -0.94
CA ALA A 79 -15.20 -5.00 -0.30
C ALA A 79 -14.45 -4.07 0.68
N GLU A 80 -13.44 -4.58 1.37
CA GLU A 80 -12.61 -3.78 2.28
C GLU A 80 -11.74 -2.77 1.52
N LEU A 81 -11.23 -3.16 0.36
CA LEU A 81 -10.49 -2.26 -0.54
C LEU A 81 -11.40 -1.24 -1.24
N HIS A 82 -12.68 -1.55 -1.40
CA HIS A 82 -13.70 -0.63 -1.91
C HIS A 82 -14.24 0.32 -0.84
N ASP A 83 -14.09 -0.01 0.45
CA ASP A 83 -14.52 0.86 1.52
C ASP A 83 -13.55 2.04 1.65
N ALA A 84 -14.08 3.24 1.44
CA ALA A 84 -13.27 4.46 1.40
C ALA A 84 -12.52 4.70 2.72
N THR A 85 -13.13 4.33 3.86
CA THR A 85 -12.54 4.54 5.18
C THR A 85 -11.43 3.53 5.40
N VAL A 86 -11.69 2.26 5.11
CA VAL A 86 -10.71 1.17 5.29
C VAL A 86 -9.51 1.34 4.35
N ALA A 87 -9.73 1.64 3.07
CA ALA A 87 -8.65 1.83 2.11
C ALA A 87 -7.78 3.05 2.46
N ALA A 88 -8.39 4.18 2.82
CA ALA A 88 -7.65 5.36 3.24
C ALA A 88 -6.85 5.13 4.53
N ASP A 89 -7.47 4.50 5.53
CA ASP A 89 -6.82 4.19 6.80
C ASP A 89 -5.66 3.22 6.60
N ALA A 90 -5.84 2.16 5.81
CA ALA A 90 -4.80 1.19 5.52
C ALA A 90 -3.62 1.79 4.75
N VAL A 91 -3.87 2.60 3.71
CA VAL A 91 -2.80 3.31 2.98
C VAL A 91 -2.04 4.24 3.93
N LYS A 92 -2.74 4.98 4.78
CA LYS A 92 -2.14 5.88 5.77
C LYS A 92 -1.31 5.12 6.80
N ASP A 93 -1.83 4.01 7.33
CA ASP A 93 -1.16 3.11 8.26
C ASP A 93 0.14 2.58 7.65
N LEU A 94 0.07 2.00 6.44
CA LEU A 94 1.22 1.48 5.71
C LEU A 94 2.30 2.57 5.47
N ILE A 95 1.91 3.76 5.03
CA ILE A 95 2.85 4.86 4.80
C ILE A 95 3.45 5.34 6.13
N ASN A 96 2.66 5.44 7.20
CA ASN A 96 3.16 5.80 8.52
C ASN A 96 4.16 4.77 9.03
N ILE A 97 3.93 3.48 8.84
CA ILE A 97 4.85 2.42 9.24
C ILE A 97 6.16 2.55 8.44
N VAL A 98 6.07 2.62 7.11
CA VAL A 98 7.24 2.74 6.23
C VAL A 98 8.05 4.01 6.53
N ARG A 99 7.38 5.13 6.83
CA ARG A 99 8.04 6.37 7.29
C ARG A 99 8.59 6.26 8.71
N GLY A 100 7.92 5.53 9.59
CA GLY A 100 8.40 5.21 10.93
C GLY A 100 9.76 4.53 10.85
N TYR A 101 9.89 3.51 9.99
CA TYR A 101 11.18 2.87 9.71
C TYR A 101 12.26 3.79 9.10
N GLU A 102 11.90 4.97 8.56
CA GLU A 102 12.90 5.99 8.16
C GLU A 102 13.36 6.87 9.33
N SER A 103 12.55 7.03 10.37
CA SER A 103 12.88 7.84 11.56
C SER A 103 13.36 7.02 12.75
N ASP A 104 13.19 5.70 12.73
CA ASP A 104 13.42 4.85 13.89
C ASP A 104 14.69 4.02 13.74
N GLU A 105 15.80 4.66 14.09
CA GLU A 105 16.88 4.00 14.82
C GLU A 105 16.29 3.52 16.17
N GLU A 106 16.04 2.21 16.28
CA GLU A 106 15.74 1.47 17.52
C GLU A 106 14.45 1.79 18.33
N THR A 107 13.31 1.23 17.96
CA THR A 107 12.29 0.74 18.90
C THR A 107 11.65 -0.56 18.40
N ASN A 108 12.34 -1.64 18.75
CA ASN A 108 11.84 -2.99 18.82
C ASN A 108 10.43 -3.06 19.47
N VAL A 109 9.36 -3.19 18.68
CA VAL A 109 8.02 -3.58 19.17
C VAL A 109 7.47 -4.76 18.40
N CYS A 110 8.28 -5.81 18.27
CA CYS A 110 7.75 -7.18 18.21
C CYS A 110 7.68 -7.69 19.65
N GLY A 111 6.55 -7.46 20.31
CA GLY A 111 6.39 -7.78 21.73
C GLY A 111 4.96 -7.69 22.22
N TRP A 112 4.13 -8.66 21.81
CA TRP A 112 3.06 -9.32 22.57
C TRP A 112 2.24 -10.22 21.64
#